data_AF-A0A858JSA7-F1
#
_entry.id   AF-A0A858JSA7-F1
#
_cell.length_a   1.000
_cell.length_b   1.000
_cell.length_c   1.000
_cell.angle_alpha   90.00
_cell.angle_beta   90.00
_cell.angle_gamma   90.00
#
_symmetry.space_group_name_H-M   'P 1'
#
loop_
_entity.id
_entity.type
_entity.pdbx_description
1 polymer ?
#
loop_
_entity_poly.entity_id
_entity_poly.type
_entity_poly.pdbx_seq_one_letter_code
_entity_poly.pdbx_strand_id
1 'polypeptide(L)'
;MLGTLLARHDAEDDAWLVIGDVAGNLYLRLLSPLAIVRPAVLLPMDDAAELRLDVALRFFRRQRGQRVGLLPRALQLTPLQRARQILLLLAFDIHEAGGTVRDIAIAANRSWQADLPAVEWRNTAARRHAERLLLDARNRVKGGYLDFLRGK
;
A
#
# COMPACT_ATOMS: atom_id res chain seq x y z
N MET A 1 -25.16 -7.29 -4.54
CA MET A 1 -24.38 -8.29 -3.78
C MET A 1 -23.11 -7.64 -3.27
N LEU A 2 -22.71 -7.94 -2.04
CA LEU A 2 -21.54 -7.34 -1.39
C LEU A 2 -20.19 -7.82 -1.98
N GLY A 3 -20.16 -8.88 -2.80
CA GLY A 3 -18.94 -9.49 -3.32
C GLY A 3 -18.67 -10.86 -2.72
N THR A 4 -17.48 -11.41 -3.01
CA THR A 4 -17.04 -12.70 -2.48
C THR A 4 -16.30 -12.51 -1.17
N LEU A 5 -16.65 -13.28 -0.14
CA LEU A 5 -15.88 -13.31 1.11
C LEU A 5 -14.53 -13.97 0.85
N LEU A 6 -13.44 -13.21 1.00
CA LEU A 6 -12.07 -13.69 0.81
C LEU A 6 -11.45 -14.20 2.10
N ALA A 7 -11.75 -13.55 3.22
CA ALA A 7 -11.25 -13.94 4.53
C ALA A 7 -12.23 -13.53 5.62
N ARG A 8 -12.28 -14.33 6.68
CA ARG A 8 -12.99 -14.04 7.92
C ARG A 8 -12.11 -14.45 9.09
N HIS A 9 -12.02 -13.57 10.09
CA HIS A 9 -11.36 -13.86 11.35
C HIS A 9 -12.28 -13.42 12.48
N ASP A 10 -12.73 -14.36 13.29
CA ASP A 10 -13.57 -14.10 14.45
C ASP A 10 -12.71 -14.06 15.72
N ALA A 11 -12.95 -13.07 16.55
CA ALA A 11 -12.44 -12.97 17.91
C ALA A 11 -13.63 -12.89 18.89
N GLU A 12 -13.36 -12.77 20.18
CA GLU A 12 -14.37 -12.91 21.24
C GLU A 12 -15.55 -11.92 21.08
N ASP A 13 -15.25 -10.66 20.76
CA ASP A 13 -16.25 -9.58 20.66
C ASP A 13 -16.33 -8.93 19.28
N ASP A 14 -15.42 -9.26 18.36
CA ASP A 14 -15.38 -8.67 17.03
C ASP A 14 -15.05 -9.68 15.93
N ALA A 15 -15.41 -9.32 14.70
CA ALA A 15 -15.11 -10.12 13.52
C ALA A 15 -14.53 -9.24 12.42
N TRP A 16 -13.49 -9.73 11.77
CA TRP A 16 -12.84 -9.10 10.64
C TRP A 16 -13.23 -9.85 9.37
N LEU A 17 -13.65 -9.10 8.36
CA LEU A 17 -14.08 -9.64 7.07
C LEU A 17 -13.35 -8.92 5.95
N VAL A 18 -12.90 -9.68 4.96
CA VAL A 18 -12.39 -9.14 3.70
C VAL A 18 -13.34 -9.57 2.59
N ILE A 19 -13.96 -8.59 1.94
CA ILE A 19 -14.89 -8.83 0.84
C ILE A 19 -14.26 -8.35 -0.47
N GLY A 20 -13.93 -9.30 -1.33
CA GLY A 20 -13.29 -9.09 -2.61
C GLY A 20 -14.23 -8.45 -3.63
N ASP A 21 -13.69 -7.56 -4.46
CA ASP A 21 -14.37 -6.98 -5.62
C ASP A 21 -13.41 -6.68 -6.76
N VAL A 22 -13.97 -6.57 -7.97
CA VAL A 22 -13.27 -5.96 -9.11
C VAL A 22 -12.89 -4.50 -8.87
N ALA A 23 -13.65 -3.78 -8.01
CA ALA A 23 -13.39 -2.39 -7.65
C ALA A 23 -12.45 -2.21 -6.43
N GLY A 24 -11.89 -3.30 -5.92
CA GLY A 24 -11.01 -3.34 -4.74
C GLY A 24 -11.64 -4.03 -3.53
N ASN A 25 -10.78 -4.59 -2.69
CA ASN A 25 -11.21 -5.29 -1.47
C ASN A 25 -11.77 -4.32 -0.44
N LEU A 26 -12.83 -4.75 0.24
CA LEU A 26 -13.40 -4.04 1.38
C LEU A 26 -13.02 -4.78 2.66
N TYR A 27 -12.42 -4.05 3.59
CA TYR A 27 -12.05 -4.55 4.91
C TYR A 27 -13.08 -4.03 5.92
N LEU A 28 -13.76 -4.95 6.59
CA LEU A 28 -14.79 -4.63 7.57
C LEU A 28 -14.38 -5.19 8.93
N ARG A 29 -14.59 -4.39 9.97
CA ARG A 29 -14.59 -4.84 11.36
C ARG A 29 -16.01 -4.75 11.90
N LEU A 30 -16.59 -5.88 12.25
CA LEU A 30 -17.86 -5.97 12.94
C LEU A 30 -17.58 -5.85 14.43
N LEU A 31 -18.01 -4.75 15.05
CA LEU A 31 -17.81 -4.49 16.49
C LEU A 31 -18.80 -5.23 17.39
N SER A 32 -19.79 -5.91 16.80
CA SER A 32 -20.80 -6.69 17.51
C SER A 32 -21.41 -7.71 16.55
N PRO A 33 -21.77 -8.91 17.02
CA PRO A 33 -22.53 -9.88 16.23
C PRO A 33 -23.85 -9.30 15.66
N LEU A 34 -24.46 -8.34 16.35
CA LEU A 34 -25.70 -7.68 15.92
C LEU A 34 -25.51 -6.78 14.69
N ALA A 35 -24.28 -6.40 14.35
CA ALA A 35 -23.97 -5.52 13.22
C ALA A 35 -24.36 -6.13 11.87
N ILE A 36 -24.52 -7.46 11.78
CA ILE A 36 -24.98 -8.15 10.58
C ILE A 36 -26.45 -7.84 10.28
N VAL A 37 -27.28 -7.68 11.32
CA VAL A 37 -28.74 -7.46 11.17
C VAL A 37 -29.03 -5.98 10.91
N ARG A 38 -28.32 -5.07 11.59
CA ARG A 38 -28.47 -3.62 11.43
C ARG A 38 -27.09 -2.95 11.40
N PRO A 39 -26.41 -2.92 10.24
CA PRO A 39 -25.09 -2.35 10.15
C PRO A 39 -25.13 -0.84 10.34
N ALA A 40 -24.26 -0.33 11.21
CA ALA A 40 -23.95 1.08 11.36
C ALA A 40 -22.44 1.28 11.17
N VAL A 41 -22.05 2.41 10.59
CA VAL A 41 -20.64 2.74 10.38
C VAL A 41 -20.26 3.86 11.34
N LEU A 42 -19.30 3.58 12.23
CA LEU A 42 -18.70 4.57 13.11
C LEU A 42 -17.49 5.20 12.41
N LEU A 43 -17.51 6.52 12.27
CA LEU A 43 -16.41 7.29 11.67
C LEU A 43 -15.75 8.17 12.73
N PRO A 44 -14.47 7.93 13.06
CA PRO A 44 -13.69 8.87 13.87
C PRO A 44 -13.58 10.23 13.20
N MET A 45 -13.60 11.30 14.01
CA MET A 45 -13.30 12.66 13.56
C MET A 45 -11.78 12.90 13.65
N ASP A 46 -11.03 12.34 12.71
CA ASP A 46 -9.57 12.48 12.60
C ASP A 46 -9.16 13.13 11.28
N ASP A 47 -7.87 13.33 11.06
CA ASP A 47 -7.32 13.89 9.80
C ASP A 47 -7.70 13.08 8.54
N ALA A 48 -8.19 11.85 8.72
CA ALA A 48 -8.65 10.99 7.62
C ALA A 48 -10.18 10.92 7.51
N ALA A 49 -10.93 11.77 8.23
CA ALA A 49 -12.40 11.69 8.31
C ALA A 49 -13.08 11.71 6.94
N GLU A 50 -12.66 12.60 6.03
CA GLU A 50 -13.21 12.67 4.66
C GLU A 50 -12.92 11.39 3.87
N LEU A 51 -11.69 10.88 3.97
CA LEU A 51 -11.30 9.64 3.31
C LEU A 51 -12.09 8.43 3.84
N ARG A 52 -12.32 8.39 5.16
CA ARG A 52 -13.12 7.34 5.79
C ARG A 52 -14.60 7.45 5.39
N LEU A 53 -15.12 8.67 5.24
CA LEU A 53 -16.47 8.91 4.74
C LEU A 53 -16.62 8.42 3.30
N ASP A 54 -15.64 8.70 2.43
CA ASP A 54 -15.63 8.18 1.06
C ASP A 54 -15.66 6.64 1.03
N VAL A 55 -14.85 5.98 1.87
CA VAL A 55 -14.86 4.51 1.99
C VAL A 55 -16.19 3.99 2.55
N ALA A 56 -16.78 4.66 3.53
CA ALA A 56 -18.08 4.28 4.08
C ALA A 56 -19.21 4.44 3.06
N LEU A 57 -19.22 5.53 2.28
CA LEU A 57 -20.17 5.74 1.20
C LEU A 57 -20.04 4.66 0.13
N ARG A 58 -18.82 4.23 -0.22
CA ARG A 58 -18.59 3.09 -1.12
C ARG A 58 -19.22 1.82 -0.57
N PHE A 59 -18.98 1.50 0.70
CA PHE A 59 -19.59 0.34 1.36
C PHE A 59 -21.13 0.42 1.29
N PHE A 60 -21.71 1.56 1.63
CA PHE A 60 -23.15 1.76 1.59
C PHE A 60 -23.76 1.57 0.20
N ARG A 61 -23.12 2.13 -0.84
CA ARG A 61 -23.52 1.91 -2.25
C ARG A 61 -23.46 0.43 -2.60
N ARG A 62 -22.40 -0.27 -2.19
CA ARG A 62 -22.22 -1.71 -2.41
C ARG A 62 -23.29 -2.56 -1.72
N GLN A 63 -23.62 -2.24 -0.47
CA GLN A 63 -24.67 -2.90 0.31
C GLN A 63 -26.03 -2.80 -0.41
N ARG A 64 -26.31 -1.66 -1.05
CA ARG A 64 -27.51 -1.43 -1.87
C ARG A 64 -27.45 -2.06 -3.27
N GLY A 65 -26.39 -2.79 -3.60
CA GLY A 65 -26.20 -3.40 -4.91
C GLY A 65 -25.86 -2.41 -6.03
N GLN A 66 -25.50 -1.17 -5.69
CA GLN A 66 -25.08 -0.18 -6.68
C GLN A 66 -23.67 -0.46 -7.17
N ARG A 67 -23.36 -0.07 -8.41
CA ARG A 67 -21.99 -0.11 -8.94
C ARG A 67 -21.11 0.84 -8.14
N VAL A 68 -19.95 0.35 -7.71
CA VAL A 68 -18.92 1.14 -7.03
C VAL A 68 -17.73 1.32 -7.97
N GLY A 69 -17.28 2.56 -8.15
CA GLY A 69 -16.12 2.88 -9.00
C GLY A 69 -14.79 2.52 -8.35
N LEU A 70 -13.67 2.92 -8.98
CA LEU A 70 -12.31 2.80 -8.42
C LEU A 70 -12.19 3.44 -7.04
N LEU A 71 -11.28 2.95 -6.18
CA LEU A 71 -10.98 3.49 -4.83
C LEU A 71 -10.93 5.03 -4.78
N PRO A 72 -11.15 5.68 -3.62
CA PRO A 72 -10.93 7.13 -3.50
C PRO A 72 -9.54 7.51 -4.05
N ARG A 73 -9.43 8.64 -4.74
CA ARG A 73 -8.20 9.03 -5.44
C ARG A 73 -6.97 9.03 -4.53
N ALA A 74 -7.14 9.40 -3.26
CA ALA A 74 -6.08 9.38 -2.26
C ALA A 74 -5.52 7.96 -1.99
N LEU A 75 -6.34 6.91 -2.15
CA LEU A 75 -5.93 5.50 -2.02
C LEU A 75 -5.44 4.90 -3.35
N GLN A 76 -5.48 5.66 -4.45
CA GLN A 76 -5.02 5.18 -5.75
C GLN A 76 -3.58 5.60 -5.98
N LEU A 77 -2.71 4.63 -6.23
CA LEU A 77 -1.36 4.89 -6.75
C LEU A 77 -1.41 5.10 -8.26
N THR A 78 -0.86 6.22 -8.72
CA THR A 78 -0.58 6.43 -10.15
C THR A 78 0.43 5.39 -10.65
N PRO A 79 0.52 5.12 -11.97
CA PRO A 79 1.49 4.19 -12.52
C PRO A 79 2.94 4.51 -12.11
N LEU A 80 3.31 5.80 -12.07
CA LEU A 80 4.63 6.25 -11.63
C LEU A 80 4.88 6.00 -10.14
N GLN A 81 3.91 6.31 -9.28
CA GLN A 81 4.01 6.01 -7.85
C GLN A 81 4.13 4.51 -7.60
N ARG A 82 3.34 3.69 -8.30
CA ARG A 82 3.41 2.23 -8.20
C ARG A 82 4.78 1.70 -8.62
N ALA A 83 5.30 2.15 -9.77
CA ALA A 83 6.64 1.77 -10.23
C ALA A 83 7.72 2.15 -9.21
N ARG A 84 7.62 3.34 -8.60
CA ARG A 84 8.51 3.77 -7.52
C ARG A 84 8.43 2.83 -6.31
N GLN A 85 7.23 2.41 -5.89
CA GLN A 85 7.09 1.48 -4.76
C GLN A 85 7.69 0.11 -5.05
N ILE A 86 7.47 -0.43 -6.25
CA ILE A 86 8.08 -1.69 -6.69
C ILE A 86 9.61 -1.59 -6.62
N LEU A 87 10.17 -0.49 -7.10
CA LEU A 87 11.61 -0.27 -7.07
C LEU A 87 12.17 -0.14 -5.63
N LEU A 88 11.41 0.44 -4.70
CA LEU A 88 11.79 0.50 -3.29
C LEU A 88 11.80 -0.90 -2.66
N LEU A 89 10.77 -1.71 -2.92
CA LEU A 89 10.73 -3.10 -2.44
C LEU A 89 11.90 -3.91 -3.01
N LEU A 90 12.15 -3.81 -4.32
CA LEU A 90 13.28 -4.49 -4.95
C LEU A 90 14.64 -4.08 -4.35
N ALA A 91 14.83 -2.79 -4.06
CA ALA A 91 16.06 -2.31 -3.42
C ALA A 91 16.22 -2.83 -1.99
N PHE A 92 15.12 -2.96 -1.25
CA PHE A 92 15.11 -3.57 0.07
C PHE A 92 15.48 -5.05 -0.02
N ASP A 93 14.83 -5.81 -0.90
CA ASP A 93 15.06 -7.25 -1.08
C ASP A 93 16.51 -7.55 -1.48
N ILE A 94 17.08 -6.77 -2.42
CA ILE A 94 18.50 -6.89 -2.79
C ILE A 94 19.38 -6.69 -1.56
N HIS A 95 19.10 -5.68 -0.75
CA HIS A 95 19.91 -5.39 0.43
C HIS A 95 19.81 -6.47 1.50
N GLU A 96 18.59 -6.96 1.79
CA GLU A 96 18.37 -8.06 2.75
C GLU A 96 19.02 -9.37 2.28
N ALA A 97 19.12 -9.59 0.97
CA ALA A 97 19.86 -10.71 0.39
C ALA A 97 21.40 -10.53 0.43
N GLY A 98 21.91 -9.47 1.05
CA GLY A 98 23.35 -9.17 1.12
C GLY A 98 23.92 -8.44 -0.10
N GLY A 99 23.05 -8.00 -1.02
CA GLY A 99 23.43 -7.24 -2.20
C GLY A 99 23.94 -5.83 -1.88
N THR A 100 24.73 -5.31 -2.81
CA THR A 100 25.42 -4.03 -2.66
C THR A 100 24.59 -2.87 -3.22
N VAL A 101 24.99 -1.64 -2.87
CA VAL A 101 24.44 -0.41 -3.49
C VAL A 101 24.60 -0.40 -5.01
N ARG A 102 25.63 -1.10 -5.53
CA ARG A 102 25.85 -1.25 -6.96
C ARG A 102 24.78 -2.14 -7.59
N ASP A 103 24.43 -3.25 -6.97
CA ASP A 103 23.38 -4.16 -7.44
C ASP A 103 22.01 -3.44 -7.47
N ILE A 104 21.75 -2.61 -6.46
CA ILE A 104 20.56 -1.74 -6.42
C ILE A 104 20.55 -0.76 -7.60
N ALA A 105 21.69 -0.18 -7.97
CA ALA A 105 21.77 0.72 -9.12
C ALA A 105 21.52 0.00 -10.45
N ILE A 106 22.03 -1.23 -10.60
CA ILE A 106 21.77 -2.09 -11.77
C ILE A 106 20.26 -2.37 -11.86
N ALA A 107 19.65 -2.79 -10.76
CA ALA A 107 18.20 -3.05 -10.68
C ALA A 107 17.35 -1.79 -10.95
N ALA A 108 17.85 -0.60 -10.60
CA ALA A 108 17.25 0.69 -10.91
C ALA A 108 17.50 1.16 -12.36
N ASN A 109 17.96 0.26 -13.25
CA ASN A 109 18.27 0.53 -14.66
C ASN A 109 19.33 1.64 -14.83
N ARG A 110 20.34 1.66 -13.96
CA ARG A 110 21.52 2.55 -14.03
C ARG A 110 22.82 1.76 -14.23
N SER A 111 22.73 0.60 -14.89
CA SER A 111 23.83 -0.36 -15.09
C SER A 111 25.09 0.26 -15.67
N TRP A 112 24.98 1.15 -16.67
CA TRP A 112 26.15 1.74 -17.32
C TRP A 112 27.11 2.49 -16.36
N GLN A 113 26.59 3.17 -15.33
CA GLN A 113 27.45 3.79 -14.29
C GLN A 113 27.89 2.76 -13.25
N ALA A 114 27.07 1.74 -13.03
CA ALA A 114 27.39 0.65 -12.13
C ALA A 114 28.55 -0.19 -12.64
N ASP A 115 28.82 -0.24 -13.95
CA ASP A 115 29.92 -1.03 -14.53
C ASP A 115 31.29 -0.33 -14.45
N LEU A 116 31.35 0.95 -14.05
CA LEU A 116 32.60 1.72 -13.97
C LEU A 116 33.59 1.14 -12.94
N PRO A 117 34.90 1.41 -13.03
CA PRO A 117 35.85 1.03 -11.99
C PRO A 117 35.47 1.61 -10.61
N ALA A 118 35.90 0.94 -9.52
CA ALA A 118 35.50 1.30 -8.15
C ALA A 118 35.80 2.77 -7.78
N VAL A 119 36.90 3.33 -8.30
CA VAL A 119 37.30 4.73 -8.08
C VAL A 119 36.30 5.70 -8.71
N GLU A 120 35.88 5.42 -9.95
CA GLU A 120 34.91 6.24 -10.69
C GLU A 120 33.50 6.06 -10.12
N TRP A 121 33.11 4.82 -9.80
CA TRP A 121 31.82 4.46 -9.20
C TRP A 121 31.48 5.32 -7.97
N ARG A 122 32.48 5.59 -7.12
CA ARG A 122 32.31 6.30 -5.85
C ARG A 122 31.62 7.66 -6.00
N ASN A 123 31.85 8.35 -7.11
CA ASN A 123 31.36 9.72 -7.33
C ASN A 123 30.19 9.79 -8.33
N THR A 124 29.62 8.65 -8.71
CA THR A 124 28.54 8.59 -9.71
C THR A 124 27.19 9.10 -9.18
N ALA A 125 26.33 9.55 -10.10
CA ALA A 125 24.94 9.87 -9.78
C ALA A 125 24.13 8.59 -9.48
N ALA A 126 24.43 7.49 -10.14
CA ALA A 126 23.80 6.18 -9.93
C ALA A 126 24.00 5.67 -8.51
N ARG A 127 25.22 5.76 -7.97
CA ARG A 127 25.49 5.41 -6.57
C ARG A 127 24.62 6.22 -5.61
N ARG A 128 24.67 7.56 -5.72
CA ARG A 128 23.86 8.46 -4.85
C ARG A 128 22.36 8.24 -5.00
N HIS A 129 21.90 7.82 -6.18
CA HIS A 129 20.51 7.45 -6.40
C HIS A 129 20.15 6.14 -5.70
N ALA A 130 21.00 5.11 -5.81
CA ALA A 130 20.81 3.83 -5.14
C ALA A 130 20.89 3.94 -3.61
N GLU A 131 21.78 4.76 -3.06
CA GLU A 131 21.86 5.03 -1.61
C GLU A 131 20.56 5.66 -1.10
N ARG A 132 20.02 6.66 -1.83
CA ARG A 132 18.72 7.27 -1.50
C ARG A 132 17.57 6.28 -1.65
N LEU A 133 17.57 5.47 -2.70
CA LEU A 133 16.57 4.42 -2.90
C LEU A 133 16.57 3.42 -1.74
N LEU A 134 17.74 2.99 -1.27
CA LEU A 134 17.87 2.09 -0.13
C LEU A 134 17.38 2.74 1.18
N LEU A 135 17.71 4.01 1.42
CA LEU A 135 17.22 4.75 2.57
C LEU A 135 15.68 4.84 2.57
N ASP A 136 15.11 5.28 1.44
CA ASP A 136 13.66 5.36 1.24
C ASP A 136 12.99 3.99 1.41
N ALA A 137 13.63 2.93 0.91
CA ALA A 137 13.11 1.57 0.97
C ALA A 137 13.02 1.06 2.41
N ARG A 138 14.07 1.28 3.21
CA ARG A 138 14.05 0.95 4.64
C ARG A 138 12.95 1.71 5.38
N ASN A 139 12.79 3.00 5.10
CA ASN A 139 11.72 3.80 5.70
C ASN A 139 10.33 3.29 5.27
N ARG A 140 10.19 2.90 4.00
CA ARG A 140 8.94 2.37 3.47
C ARG A 140 8.53 1.08 4.18
N VAL A 141 9.45 0.13 4.35
CA VAL A 141 9.17 -1.17 5.00
C VAL A 141 8.98 -1.05 6.50
N LYS A 142 9.71 -0.14 7.18
CA LYS A 142 9.61 0.08 8.64
C LYS A 142 8.37 0.86 9.11
N GLY A 143 7.32 0.93 8.28
CA GLY A 143 6.04 1.56 8.64
C GLY A 143 5.62 2.70 7.73
N GLY A 144 6.50 3.21 6.86
CA GLY A 144 6.13 4.23 5.86
C GLY A 144 5.10 3.74 4.83
N TYR A 145 4.80 2.45 4.77
CA TYR A 145 3.69 1.92 3.98
C TYR A 145 2.31 2.28 4.57
N LEU A 146 2.22 2.59 5.88
CA LEU A 146 0.97 2.95 6.54
C LEU A 146 0.40 4.28 6.04
N ASP A 147 1.24 5.14 5.45
CA ASP A 147 0.82 6.38 4.82
C ASP A 147 -0.18 6.14 3.68
N PHE A 148 -0.06 5.02 2.95
CA PHE A 148 -1.03 4.66 1.91
C PHE A 148 -2.43 4.40 2.45
N LEU A 149 -2.55 3.93 3.70
CA LEU A 149 -3.85 3.72 4.35
C LEU A 149 -4.52 5.05 4.72
N ARG A 150 -3.74 6.13 4.76
CA ARG A 150 -4.18 7.50 5.06
C ARG A 150 -4.21 8.38 3.81
N GLY A 151 -3.94 7.81 2.64
CA GLY A 151 -3.89 8.51 1.36
C GLY A 151 -2.73 9.51 1.24
N LYS A 152 -1.60 9.22 1.91
CA LYS A 152 -0.36 10.01 1.90
C LYS A 152 0.72 9.33 1.06
#